data_AF-A0A239U9Q1-F1
#
_entry.id   AF-A0A239U9Q1-F1
#
_cell.length_a   1.000
_cell.length_b   1.000
_cell.length_c   1.000
_cell.angle_alpha   90.00
_cell.angle_beta   90.00
_cell.angle_gamma   90.00
#
_symmetry.space_group_name_H-M   'P 1'
#
loop_
_entity.id
_entity.type
_entity.pdbx_description
1 polymer ?
#
loop_
_entity_poly.entity_id
_entity_poly.type
_entity_poly.pdbx_seq_one_letter_code
_entity_poly.pdbx_strand_id
1 'polypeptide(L)'
;MEQINLNVKYLTALSDAEAELLNQFKGEWINQDDSLAVNVHILYSTSSELEDIYEIKTISTTDNEMTLTQDFDADFVIHLKLNDLHHLSYQVMNLKAIGSSQPFILEKG
;
A
#
# COMPACT_ATOMS: atom_id res chain seq x y z
N MET A 1 3.47 6.39 -18.52
CA MET A 1 2.86 6.17 -17.21
C MET A 1 3.16 4.74 -16.79
N GLU A 2 3.98 4.59 -15.76
CA GLU A 2 4.18 3.33 -15.06
C GLU A 2 2.96 3.08 -14.17
N GLN A 3 2.49 1.84 -14.09
CA GLN A 3 1.36 1.47 -13.25
C GLN A 3 1.74 0.31 -12.35
N ILE A 4 1.51 0.47 -11.06
CA ILE A 4 1.74 -0.53 -10.02
C ILE A 4 0.39 -0.96 -9.47
N ASN A 5 0.10 -2.26 -9.51
CA ASN A 5 -1.11 -2.81 -8.91
C ASN A 5 -0.75 -3.48 -7.58
N LEU A 6 -1.35 -3.00 -6.49
CA LEU A 6 -1.14 -3.55 -5.15
C LEU A 6 -2.38 -4.36 -4.78
N ASN A 7 -2.31 -5.68 -4.99
CA ASN A 7 -3.38 -6.60 -4.62
C ASN A 7 -3.24 -6.98 -3.13
N VAL A 8 -3.80 -6.14 -2.27
CA VAL A 8 -3.70 -6.27 -0.82
C VAL A 8 -4.63 -7.35 -0.31
N LYS A 9 -4.04 -8.49 0.03
CA LYS A 9 -4.70 -9.62 0.67
C LYS A 9 -4.88 -9.35 2.15
N TYR A 10 -6.11 -9.53 2.58
CA TYR A 10 -6.53 -9.34 3.95
C TYR A 10 -7.02 -10.68 4.54
N LEU A 11 -6.28 -11.24 5.51
CA LEU A 11 -6.56 -12.57 6.11
C LEU A 11 -6.83 -12.57 7.62
N THR A 12 -6.42 -11.52 8.32
CA THR A 12 -6.59 -11.38 9.77
C THR A 12 -7.90 -10.69 10.11
N ALA A 13 -8.29 -10.65 11.39
CA ALA A 13 -9.40 -9.80 11.83
C ALA A 13 -8.83 -8.41 12.21
N LEU A 14 -9.09 -7.40 11.39
CA LEU A 14 -8.91 -5.98 11.69
C LEU A 14 -10.01 -5.50 12.60
N SER A 15 -9.69 -4.50 13.43
CA SER A 15 -10.69 -3.67 14.07
C SER A 15 -11.47 -2.84 13.04
N ASP A 16 -12.65 -2.33 13.43
CA ASP A 16 -13.47 -1.47 12.57
C ASP A 16 -12.68 -0.24 12.07
N ALA A 17 -11.87 0.37 12.95
CA ALA A 17 -11.05 1.54 12.61
C ALA A 17 -9.95 1.20 11.58
N GLU A 18 -9.31 0.04 11.70
CA GLU A 18 -8.32 -0.42 10.73
C GLU A 18 -8.97 -0.80 9.38
N ALA A 19 -10.17 -1.38 9.41
CA ALA A 19 -10.93 -1.68 8.19
C ALA A 19 -11.39 -0.40 7.47
N GLU A 20 -11.81 0.62 8.22
CA GLU A 20 -12.10 1.96 7.68
C GLU A 20 -10.85 2.59 7.05
N LEU A 21 -9.71 2.53 7.74
CA LEU A 21 -8.44 3.01 7.20
C LEU A 21 -8.03 2.24 5.92
N LEU A 22 -8.12 0.91 5.92
CA LEU A 22 -7.80 0.08 4.76
C LEU A 22 -8.65 0.47 3.53
N ASN A 23 -9.93 0.77 3.74
CA ASN A 23 -10.80 1.25 2.68
C ASN A 23 -10.41 2.65 2.16
N GLN A 24 -9.75 3.49 2.95
CA GLN A 24 -9.27 4.80 2.47
C GLN A 24 -8.11 4.68 1.50
N PHE A 25 -7.26 3.66 1.65
CA PHE A 25 -6.17 3.38 0.71
C PHE A 25 -6.66 2.86 -0.64
N LYS A 26 -7.84 2.25 -0.70
CA LYS A 26 -8.41 1.66 -1.91
C LYS A 26 -8.61 2.71 -3.00
N GLY A 27 -8.20 2.37 -4.23
CA GLY A 27 -8.41 3.19 -5.41
C GLY A 27 -7.13 3.46 -6.18
N GLU A 28 -7.25 4.30 -7.20
CA GLU A 28 -6.14 4.76 -8.02
C GLU A 28 -5.54 6.03 -7.44
N TRP A 29 -4.21 6.08 -7.42
CA TRP A 29 -3.42 7.22 -6.95
C TRP A 29 -2.37 7.56 -8.00
N ILE A 30 -2.32 8.80 -8.45
CA ILE A 30 -1.53 9.24 -9.60
C ILE A 30 -0.61 10.38 -9.16
N ASN A 31 0.65 10.37 -9.56
CA ASN A 31 1.53 11.49 -9.26
C ASN A 31 1.23 12.71 -10.15
N GLN A 32 1.65 13.90 -9.71
CA GLN A 32 1.29 15.16 -10.38
C GLN A 32 1.74 15.30 -11.84
N ASP A 33 2.73 14.53 -12.27
CA ASP A 33 3.23 14.56 -13.66
C ASP A 33 2.74 13.37 -14.51
N ASP A 34 1.76 12.60 -14.02
CA ASP A 34 1.17 11.42 -14.65
C ASP A 34 2.21 10.34 -15.07
N SER A 35 3.40 10.35 -14.46
CA SER A 35 4.43 9.36 -14.75
C SER A 35 4.23 8.04 -13.99
N LEU A 36 3.56 8.06 -12.83
CA LEU A 36 3.31 6.91 -11.96
C LEU A 36 1.87 6.88 -11.45
N ALA A 37 1.22 5.72 -11.62
CA ALA A 37 -0.04 5.40 -10.98
C ALA A 37 0.12 4.16 -10.07
N VAL A 38 -0.45 4.22 -8.86
CA VAL A 38 -0.54 3.11 -7.92
C VAL A 38 -2.01 2.79 -7.70
N ASN A 39 -2.43 1.59 -8.08
CA ASN A 39 -3.80 1.12 -7.89
C ASN A 39 -3.85 0.12 -6.73
N VAL A 40 -4.58 0.45 -5.67
CA VAL A 40 -4.71 -0.38 -4.47
C VAL A 40 -6.02 -1.13 -4.52
N HIS A 41 -5.92 -2.46 -4.60
CA HIS A 41 -7.06 -3.38 -4.57
C HIS A 41 -7.08 -4.14 -3.25
N ILE A 42 -8.24 -4.17 -2.59
CA ILE A 42 -8.43 -4.95 -1.36
C ILE A 42 -9.10 -6.28 -1.72
N LEU A 43 -8.42 -7.39 -1.43
CA LEU A 43 -8.89 -8.74 -1.72
C LEU A 43 -9.48 -9.39 -0.47
N TYR A 44 -10.77 -9.72 -0.53
CA TYR A 44 -11.48 -10.47 0.51
C TYR A 44 -11.40 -12.00 0.34
N SER A 45 -10.90 -12.45 -0.82
CA SER A 45 -10.55 -13.84 -1.10
C SER A 45 -9.45 -13.87 -2.16
N THR A 46 -8.55 -14.85 -2.08
CA THR A 46 -7.48 -15.01 -3.09
C THR A 46 -7.99 -15.83 -4.26
N SER A 47 -8.08 -15.22 -5.44
CA SER A 47 -8.13 -15.96 -6.71
C SER A 47 -6.71 -16.44 -7.06
N SER A 48 -6.57 -17.65 -7.57
CA SER A 48 -5.28 -18.23 -7.98
C SER A 48 -4.66 -17.58 -9.22
N GLU A 49 -5.34 -16.60 -9.82
CA GLU A 49 -4.93 -15.94 -11.07
C GLU A 49 -4.38 -14.52 -10.86
N LEU A 50 -4.38 -14.00 -9.63
CA LEU A 50 -3.86 -12.66 -9.35
C LEU A 50 -2.35 -12.71 -9.12
N GLU A 51 -1.61 -11.88 -9.85
CA GLU A 51 -0.21 -11.58 -9.60
C GLU A 51 -0.08 -10.41 -8.62
N ASP A 52 1.13 -10.14 -8.13
CA ASP A 52 1.42 -9.00 -7.23
C ASP A 52 0.54 -8.94 -5.97
N ILE A 53 0.32 -10.10 -5.35
CA ILE A 53 -0.41 -10.21 -4.07
C ILE A 53 0.50 -9.79 -2.93
N TYR A 54 0.03 -8.85 -2.11
CA TYR A 54 0.72 -8.38 -0.91
C TYR A 54 -0.11 -8.67 0.33
N GLU A 55 0.54 -9.07 1.42
CA GLU A 55 -0.06 -9.19 2.74
C GLU A 55 0.25 -7.95 3.59
N ILE A 56 -0.71 -7.57 4.43
CA ILE A 56 -0.54 -6.48 5.40
C ILE A 56 0.40 -6.96 6.52
N LYS A 57 1.59 -6.36 6.59
CA LYS A 57 2.55 -6.62 7.67
C LYS A 57 2.25 -5.77 8.91
N THR A 58 1.93 -4.49 8.69
CA THR A 58 1.46 -3.58 9.74
C THR A 58 0.41 -2.62 9.19
N ILE A 59 -0.47 -2.15 10.07
CA ILE A 59 -1.40 -1.05 9.83
C ILE A 59 -1.47 -0.20 11.10
N SER A 60 -1.41 1.12 10.97
CA SER A 60 -1.48 2.07 12.08
C SER A 60 -2.56 3.11 11.81
N THR A 61 -3.61 3.10 12.62
CA THR A 61 -4.66 4.14 12.61
C THR A 61 -4.22 5.44 13.27
N THR A 62 -3.15 5.41 14.06
CA THR A 62 -2.55 6.62 14.64
C THR A 62 -1.76 7.40 13.60
N ASP A 63 -1.01 6.69 12.76
CA ASP A 63 -0.09 7.30 11.79
C ASP A 63 -0.66 7.33 10.36
N ASN A 64 -1.84 6.75 10.15
CA ASN A 64 -2.52 6.57 8.87
C ASN A 64 -1.64 5.89 7.81
N GLU A 65 -0.99 4.79 8.19
CA GLU A 65 -0.06 4.08 7.34
C GLU A 65 -0.27 2.57 7.35
N MET A 66 0.21 1.90 6.29
CA MET A 66 0.33 0.46 6.23
C MET A 66 1.64 0.04 5.55
N THR A 67 2.16 -1.10 5.98
CA THR A 67 3.27 -1.78 5.31
C THR A 67 2.81 -3.08 4.67
N LEU A 68 3.23 -3.30 3.43
CA LEU A 68 2.85 -4.43 2.61
C LEU A 68 4.07 -5.25 2.23
N THR A 69 3.91 -6.57 2.16
CA THR A 69 4.96 -7.49 1.76
C THR A 69 4.42 -8.63 0.91
N GLN A 70 5.21 -9.13 -0.05
CA GLN A 70 4.86 -10.35 -0.80
C GLN A 70 5.30 -11.63 -0.08
N ASP A 71 6.31 -11.52 0.78
CA ASP A 71 6.85 -12.60 1.62
C ASP A 71 7.12 -12.05 3.02
N PHE A 72 6.78 -12.79 4.08
CA PHE A 72 7.03 -12.34 5.46
C PHE A 72 8.53 -12.09 5.73
N ASP A 73 9.40 -12.83 5.04
CA ASP A 73 10.86 -12.71 5.14
C ASP A 73 11.46 -11.72 4.12
N ALA A 74 10.64 -10.98 3.37
CA ALA A 74 11.12 -10.04 2.38
C ALA A 74 11.97 -8.93 3.00
N ASP A 75 13.11 -8.67 2.35
CA ASP A 75 14.03 -7.57 2.70
C ASP A 75 13.43 -6.21 2.37
N PHE A 76 12.49 -6.17 1.42
CA PHE A 76 11.82 -4.97 0.95
C PHE A 76 10.34 -5.01 1.28
N VAL A 77 9.83 -3.89 1.75
CA VAL A 77 8.40 -3.67 1.97
C VAL A 77 7.95 -2.42 1.25
N ILE A 78 6.68 -2.39 0.89
CA ILE A 78 6.01 -1.19 0.43
C ILE A 78 5.43 -0.50 1.66
N HIS A 79 5.69 0.79 1.81
CA HIS A 79 5.09 1.65 2.81
C HIS A 79 4.13 2.61 2.11
N LEU A 80 2.92 2.65 2.62
CA LEU A 80 1.85 3.52 2.17
C LEU A 80 1.41 4.38 3.34
N LYS A 81 1.35 5.69 3.14
CA LYS A 81 0.89 6.62 4.17
C LYS A 81 -0.06 7.65 3.58
N LEU A 82 -1.27 7.73 4.15
CA LEU A 82 -2.20 8.81 3.82
C LEU A 82 -1.72 10.10 4.48
N ASN A 83 -1.35 11.07 3.67
CA ASN A 83 -0.99 12.40 4.15
C ASN A 83 -2.26 13.20 4.49
N ASP A 84 -3.32 12.98 3.71
CA ASP A 84 -4.69 13.44 3.93
C ASP A 84 -5.67 12.59 3.08
N LEU A 85 -6.91 13.03 2.90
CA LEU A 85 -7.95 12.32 2.14
C LEU A 85 -7.70 12.24 0.61
N HIS A 86 -6.78 13.06 0.10
CA HIS A 86 -6.48 13.23 -1.32
C HIS A 86 -5.04 12.90 -1.68
N HIS A 87 -4.13 12.76 -0.71
CA HIS A 87 -2.72 12.51 -0.95
C HIS A 87 -2.20 11.25 -0.25
N LEU A 88 -1.48 10.42 -1.00
CA LEU A 88 -0.84 9.19 -0.56
C LEU A 88 0.68 9.26 -0.80
N SER A 89 1.47 8.91 0.21
CA SER A 89 2.89 8.64 0.04
C SER A 89 3.11 7.16 -0.27
N TYR A 90 3.80 6.87 -1.37
CA TYR A 90 4.26 5.53 -1.76
C TYR A 90 5.78 5.44 -1.65
N GLN A 91 6.28 4.43 -0.92
CA GLN A 91 7.72 4.26 -0.70
C GLN A 91 8.09 2.77 -0.64
N VAL A 92 9.20 2.40 -1.25
CA VAL A 92 9.84 1.09 -1.03
C VAL A 92 10.93 1.25 0.02
N MET A 93 10.88 0.45 1.08
CA MET A 93 11.84 0.46 2.19
C MET A 93 12.57 -0.87 2.28
N ASN A 94 13.86 -0.84 2.62
CA ASN A 94 14.62 -2.03 2.99
C ASN A 94 14.61 -2.19 4.52
N LEU A 95 14.13 -3.31 5.03
CA LEU A 95 14.06 -3.56 6.48
C LEU A 95 15.40 -3.99 7.10
N LYS A 96 16.35 -4.47 6.29
CA LYS A 96 17.67 -4.98 6.74
C LYS A 96 18.80 -3.96 6.58
N ALA A 97 18.59 -2.89 5.81
CA ALA A 97 19.57 -1.84 5.56
C ALA A 97 19.03 -0.47 6.00
N ILE A 98 19.93 0.44 6.38
CA ILE A 98 19.56 1.84 6.62
C ILE A 98 19.40 2.49 5.25
N GLY A 99 18.17 2.53 4.75
CA GLY A 99 17.86 3.18 3.48
C GLY A 99 16.41 2.96 3.05
N SER A 100 15.73 4.04 2.69
CA SER A 100 14.46 4.02 2.00
C SER A 100 14.58 4.81 0.69
N SER A 101 13.74 4.46 -0.28
CA SER A 101 13.57 5.29 -1.48
C SER A 101 13.02 6.67 -1.09
N GLN A 102 13.14 7.69 -1.96
CA GLN A 102 12.35 8.91 -1.75
C GLN A 102 10.86 8.58 -1.92
N PRO A 103 9.97 9.07 -1.05
CA PRO A 103 8.54 8.83 -1.17
C PRO A 103 8.00 9.54 -2.42
N PHE A 104 7.21 8.82 -3.21
CA PHE A 104 6.38 9.42 -4.25
C PHE A 104 5.11 9.94 -3.61
N ILE A 105 4.78 11.21 -3.87
CA ILE A 105 3.51 11.80 -3.46
C ILE A 105 2.53 11.65 -4.60
N LEU A 106 1.44 10.95 -4.33
CA LEU A 106 0.38 10.62 -5.27
C LEU A 106 -0.90 11.31 -4.84
N GLU A 107 -1.66 11.81 -5.80
CA GLU A 107 -2.99 12.38 -5.64
C GLU A 107 -4.05 11.34 -5.99
N LYS A 108 -5.22 11.44 -5.39
CA LYS A 108 -6.34 10.55 -5.69
C LYS A 108 -6.80 10.74 -7.14
N GLY A 109 -6.77 9.65 -7.91
CA GLY A 109 -7.25 9.60 -9.30
C GLY A 109 -8.77 9.63 -9.43
#